data_AF-A0A7R8VWM0-F1
#
_entry.id   AF-A0A7R8VWM0-F1
#
_cell.length_a   1.000
_cell.length_b   1.000
_cell.length_c   1.000
_cell.angle_alpha   90.00
_cell.angle_beta   90.00
_cell.angle_gamma   90.00
#
_symmetry.space_group_name_H-M   'P 1'
#
loop_
_entity.id
_entity.type
_entity.pdbx_description
1 polymer ?
#
loop_
_entity_poly.entity_id
_entity_poly.type
_entity_poly.pdbx_seq_one_letter_code
_entity_poly.pdbx_strand_id
1 'polypeptide(L)'
;MVVYGLLGPSGCGKTTLLSCIVGTRKLTSGNIWVLGGRPGTKNSGVPGPRVGYMPQENAQVQEFTVKESIYYFGWINGMSGQELDDSYKKLSRLLLLPPSGRYMRNLRSVSFSCCPKVSIVRL
;
A
#
# COMPACT_ATOMS: atom_id res chain seq x y z
N MET A 1 -7.59 -18.95 -0.17
CA MET A 1 -7.43 -17.51 0.11
C MET A 1 -8.75 -16.85 -0.20
N VAL A 2 -9.39 -16.18 0.77
CA VAL A 2 -10.67 -15.51 0.55
C VAL A 2 -10.40 -14.06 0.16
N VAL A 3 -11.02 -13.61 -0.92
CA VAL A 3 -10.95 -12.22 -1.39
C VAL A 3 -12.32 -11.61 -1.18
N TYR A 4 -12.36 -10.46 -0.50
CA TYR A 4 -13.58 -9.69 -0.28
C TYR A 4 -13.56 -8.44 -1.15
N GLY A 5 -14.67 -8.15 -1.82
CA GLY A 5 -14.87 -6.93 -2.60
C GLY A 5 -15.91 -6.02 -1.95
N LEU A 6 -15.62 -4.73 -1.85
CA LEU A 6 -16.57 -3.72 -1.36
C LEU A 6 -17.17 -2.99 -2.57
N LEU A 7 -18.45 -3.25 -2.87
CA LEU A 7 -19.14 -2.75 -4.06
C LEU A 7 -20.28 -1.79 -3.68
N GLY A 8 -20.50 -0.76 -4.49
CA GLY A 8 -21.56 0.23 -4.29
C GLY A 8 -21.35 1.52 -5.10
N PRO A 9 -22.36 2.41 -5.21
CA PRO A 9 -22.26 3.65 -5.98
C PRO A 9 -21.22 4.64 -5.41
N SER A 10 -20.80 5.61 -6.23
CA SER A 10 -19.90 6.67 -5.75
C SER A 10 -20.55 7.42 -4.56
N GLY A 11 -19.75 7.76 -3.55
CA GLY A 11 -20.26 8.43 -2.35
C GLY A 11 -20.90 7.54 -1.28
N CYS A 12 -21.09 6.23 -1.51
CA CYS A 12 -21.69 5.34 -0.49
C CYS A 12 -20.78 4.99 0.70
N GLY A 13 -19.62 5.64 0.83
CA GLY A 13 -18.72 5.49 1.98
C GLY A 13 -17.65 4.41 1.89
N LYS A 14 -17.44 3.75 0.75
CA LYS A 14 -16.41 2.68 0.58
C LYS A 14 -15.01 3.12 0.99
N THR A 15 -14.53 4.21 0.39
CA THR A 15 -13.22 4.79 0.69
C THR A 15 -13.14 5.25 2.13
N THR A 16 -14.25 5.75 2.69
CA THR A 16 -14.32 6.14 4.11
C THR A 16 -14.16 4.92 5.03
N LEU A 17 -14.82 3.81 4.73
CA LEU A 17 -14.69 2.57 5.48
C LEU A 17 -13.25 2.02 5.41
N LEU A 18 -12.65 1.99 4.22
CA LEU A 18 -11.25 1.59 4.05
C LEU A 18 -10.30 2.47 4.86
N SER A 19 -10.47 3.79 4.84
CA SER A 19 -9.70 4.74 5.67
C SER A 19 -9.82 4.47 7.18
N CYS A 20 -11.01 4.08 7.65
CA CYS A 20 -11.21 3.68 9.03
C CYS A 20 -10.50 2.36 9.38
N ILE A 21 -10.52 1.38 8.46
CA ILE A 21 -9.82 0.10 8.63
C ILE A 21 -8.30 0.32 8.70
N VAL A 22 -7.75 1.18 7.84
CA VAL A 22 -6.31 1.47 7.81
C VAL A 22 -5.87 2.49 8.86
N GLY A 23 -6.80 2.95 9.71
CA GLY A 23 -6.50 3.86 10.82
C GLY A 23 -6.16 5.29 10.40
N THR A 24 -6.39 5.68 9.15
CA THR A 24 -6.20 7.07 8.69
C THR A 24 -7.39 7.97 9.05
N ARG A 25 -8.55 7.38 9.35
CA ARG A 25 -9.75 8.10 9.83
C ARG A 25 -10.33 7.44 11.08
N LYS A 26 -10.82 8.24 12.02
CA LYS A 26 -11.53 7.76 13.22
C LYS A 26 -13.01 7.53 12.91
N LEU A 27 -13.57 6.44 13.44
CA LEU A 27 -15.00 6.18 13.41
C LEU A 27 -15.78 7.17 14.27
N THR A 28 -16.94 7.59 13.80
CA THR A 28 -17.90 8.38 14.58
C THR A 28 -18.59 7.54 15.65
N SER A 29 -18.96 6.30 15.32
CA SER A 29 -19.59 5.34 16.23
C SER A 29 -19.27 3.90 15.81
N GLY A 30 -19.54 2.94 16.70
CA GLY A 30 -19.22 1.53 16.48
C GLY A 30 -17.76 1.16 16.74
N ASN A 31 -17.38 -0.07 16.39
CA ASN A 31 -16.04 -0.61 16.61
C ASN A 31 -15.52 -1.35 15.38
N ILE A 32 -14.23 -1.20 15.08
CA ILE A 32 -13.50 -1.98 14.09
C ILE A 32 -12.34 -2.69 14.80
N TRP A 33 -12.14 -3.97 14.49
CA TRP A 33 -10.99 -4.76 14.91
C TRP A 33 -10.19 -5.21 13.69
N VAL A 34 -8.88 -4.93 13.70
CA VAL A 34 -7.92 -5.30 12.66
C VAL A 34 -6.73 -5.96 13.34
N LEU A 35 -6.39 -7.18 12.91
CA LEU A 35 -5.22 -7.93 13.38
C LEU A 35 -5.08 -7.95 14.91
N GLY A 36 -6.18 -8.21 15.63
CA GLY A 36 -6.18 -8.35 17.09
C GLY A 36 -6.32 -7.05 17.89
N GLY A 37 -6.55 -5.89 17.27
CA GLY A 37 -6.75 -4.62 17.98
C GLY A 37 -7.58 -3.60 17.22
N ARG A 38 -7.92 -2.48 17.87
CA ARG A 38 -8.58 -1.36 17.19
C ARG A 38 -7.56 -0.56 16.38
N PRO A 39 -7.85 -0.13 15.14
CA PRO A 39 -6.98 0.79 14.40
C PRO A 39 -6.58 2.00 15.26
N GLY A 40 -5.30 2.40 15.18
CA GLY A 40 -4.68 3.43 16.02
C GLY A 40 -4.08 2.91 17.33
N THR A 41 -4.32 1.65 17.69
CA THR A 41 -3.71 1.01 18.88
C THR A 41 -2.49 0.18 18.50
N LYS A 42 -1.52 0.07 19.43
CA LYS A 42 -0.32 -0.77 19.26
C LYS A 42 -0.68 -2.22 18.90
N ASN A 43 -1.75 -2.76 19.48
CA ASN A 43 -2.20 -4.13 19.24
C ASN A 43 -2.67 -4.38 17.80
N SER A 44 -3.20 -3.36 17.11
CA SER A 44 -3.63 -3.47 15.71
C SER A 44 -2.49 -3.31 14.71
N GLY A 45 -1.40 -2.63 15.08
CA GLY A 45 -0.28 -2.33 14.19
C GLY A 45 -0.68 -1.57 12.92
N VAL A 46 -1.81 -0.86 12.99
CA VAL A 46 -2.41 -0.06 11.92
C VAL A 46 -2.71 1.35 12.47
N PRO A 47 -2.26 2.44 11.82
CA PRO A 47 -1.37 2.45 10.65
C PRO A 47 0.00 1.84 11.00
N GLY A 48 0.58 1.09 10.04
CA GLY A 48 1.84 0.38 10.23
C GLY A 48 2.09 -0.69 9.17
N PRO A 49 3.22 -1.41 9.23
CA PRO A 49 3.71 -2.28 8.15
C PRO A 49 2.90 -3.58 7.97
N ARG A 50 1.89 -3.82 8.82
CA ARG A 50 1.09 -5.04 8.80
C ARG A 50 -0.03 -5.02 7.76
N VAL A 51 -0.41 -3.83 7.27
CA VAL A 51 -1.47 -3.66 6.26
C VAL A 51 -0.97 -2.71 5.19
N GLY A 52 -0.95 -3.16 3.94
CA GLY A 52 -0.73 -2.28 2.79
C GLY A 52 -2.04 -1.67 2.32
N TYR A 53 -1.97 -0.37 2.04
CA TYR A 53 -3.09 0.41 1.55
C TYR A 53 -2.67 1.18 0.30
N MET A 54 -3.50 1.11 -0.75
CA MET A 54 -3.37 1.94 -1.93
C MET A 54 -4.52 2.95 -1.92
N PRO A 55 -4.25 4.24 -1.67
CA PRO A 55 -5.27 5.27 -1.77
C PRO A 55 -5.76 5.46 -3.22
N GLN A 56 -6.91 6.09 -3.38
CA GLN A 56 -7.51 6.38 -4.70
C GLN A 56 -6.61 7.31 -5.53
N GLU A 57 -6.00 8.31 -4.89
CA GLU A 57 -4.98 9.16 -5.50
C GLU A 57 -3.60 8.60 -5.19
N ASN A 58 -2.80 8.35 -6.21
CA ASN A 58 -1.49 7.74 -6.05
C ASN A 58 -0.51 8.71 -5.37
N ALA A 59 0.14 8.29 -4.29
CA ALA A 59 1.20 9.03 -3.61
C ALA A 59 2.57 8.70 -4.21
N GLN A 60 2.83 9.10 -5.46
CA GLN A 60 4.10 8.83 -6.13
C GLN A 60 5.06 10.00 -6.02
N VAL A 61 6.32 9.70 -5.68
CA VAL A 61 7.43 10.66 -5.76
C VAL A 61 7.93 10.65 -7.21
N GLN A 62 7.66 11.74 -7.93
CA GLN A 62 7.83 11.82 -9.38
C GLN A 62 9.29 11.82 -9.81
N GLU A 63 10.16 12.29 -8.91
CA GLU A 63 11.60 12.47 -9.06
C GLU A 63 12.38 11.16 -8.91
N PHE A 64 11.76 10.11 -8.39
CA PHE A 64 12.41 8.81 -8.23
C PHE A 64 12.32 7.97 -9.50
N THR A 65 13.34 7.15 -9.74
CA THR A 65 13.26 6.03 -10.67
C THR A 65 12.41 4.89 -10.09
N VAL A 66 11.97 3.95 -10.93
CA VAL A 66 11.23 2.75 -10.49
C VAL A 66 11.99 2.02 -9.38
N LYS A 67 13.32 1.85 -9.56
CA LYS A 67 14.15 1.18 -8.58
C LYS A 67 14.23 1.98 -7.28
N GLU A 68 14.53 3.28 -7.36
CA GLU A 68 14.64 4.13 -6.17
C GLU A 68 13.33 4.19 -5.38
N SER A 69 12.18 4.24 -6.05
CA SER A 69 10.87 4.21 -5.39
C SER A 69 10.68 2.93 -4.55
N ILE A 70 10.98 1.77 -5.12
CA ILE A 70 10.87 0.48 -4.41
C ILE A 70 11.83 0.43 -3.22
N TYR A 71 13.08 0.88 -3.41
CA TYR A 71 14.08 0.86 -2.34
C TYR A 71 13.70 1.83 -1.22
N TYR A 72 13.24 3.03 -1.57
CA TYR A 72 12.78 4.04 -0.63
C TYR A 72 11.65 3.51 0.25
N PHE A 73 10.60 2.94 -0.34
CA PHE A 73 9.49 2.37 0.44
C PHE A 73 9.92 1.12 1.23
N GLY A 74 10.81 0.28 0.72
CA GLY A 74 11.31 -0.86 1.48
C GLY A 74 12.17 -0.44 2.68
N TRP A 75 12.98 0.61 2.57
CA TRP A 75 13.71 1.17 3.71
C TRP A 75 12.78 1.73 4.78
N ILE A 76 11.73 2.48 4.40
CA ILE A 76 10.70 2.95 5.35
C ILE A 76 10.03 1.78 6.07
N ASN A 77 9.88 0.64 5.39
CA ASN A 77 9.32 -0.59 5.95
C ASN A 77 10.35 -1.48 6.68
N GLY A 78 11.57 -0.97 6.91
CA GLY A 78 12.62 -1.65 7.67
C GLY A 78 13.19 -2.89 7.00
N MET A 79 13.20 -2.94 5.66
CA MET A 79 13.75 -4.06 4.91
C MET A 79 15.27 -3.95 4.79
N SER A 80 15.96 -5.07 4.95
CA SER A 80 17.38 -5.20 4.67
C SER A 80 17.67 -5.11 3.16
N GLY A 81 18.92 -4.83 2.79
CA GLY A 81 19.33 -4.74 1.38
C GLY A 81 19.04 -6.02 0.58
N GLN A 82 19.20 -7.19 1.21
CA GLN A 82 18.94 -8.47 0.58
C GLN A 82 17.43 -8.71 0.36
N GLU A 83 16.60 -8.40 1.35
CA GLU A 83 15.14 -8.48 1.21
C GLU A 83 14.61 -7.52 0.14
N LEU A 84 15.23 -6.35 0.02
CA LEU A 84 14.92 -5.35 -1.01
C LEU A 84 15.24 -5.86 -2.41
N ASP A 85 16.42 -6.44 -2.62
CA ASP A 85 16.83 -6.99 -3.91
C ASP A 85 15.90 -8.12 -4.36
N ASP A 86 15.54 -9.02 -3.43
CA ASP A 86 14.63 -10.12 -3.70
C ASP A 86 13.20 -9.64 -3.98
N SER A 87 12.73 -8.65 -3.21
CA SER A 87 11.43 -8.03 -3.42
C SER A 87 11.38 -7.26 -4.74
N TYR A 88 12.45 -6.55 -5.09
CA TYR A 88 12.56 -5.85 -6.37
C TYR A 88 12.48 -6.84 -7.54
N LYS A 89 13.25 -7.94 -7.51
CA LYS A 89 13.18 -8.99 -8.54
C LYS A 89 11.79 -9.59 -8.65
N LYS A 90 11.15 -9.87 -7.50
CA LYS A 90 9.80 -10.44 -7.45
C LYS A 90 8.75 -9.49 -8.03
N LEU A 91 8.74 -8.23 -7.58
CA LEU A 91 7.81 -7.20 -8.03
C LEU A 91 8.03 -6.85 -9.50
N SER A 92 9.29 -6.78 -9.95
CA SER A 92 9.63 -6.53 -11.35
C SER A 92 9.04 -7.59 -12.29
N ARG A 93 9.11 -8.86 -11.90
CA ARG A 93 8.50 -9.96 -12.66
C ARG A 93 6.98 -9.98 -12.57
N LEU A 94 6.43 -9.84 -11.37
CA LEU A 94 4.99 -9.95 -11.12
C LEU A 94 4.19 -8.80 -11.75
N LEU A 95 4.72 -7.58 -11.66
CA LEU A 95 4.05 -6.36 -12.11
C LEU A 95 4.55 -5.88 -13.48
N LEU A 96 5.42 -6.65 -14.13
CA LEU A 96 6.03 -6.32 -15.43
C LEU A 96 6.59 -4.90 -15.44
N LEU A 97 7.40 -4.57 -14.42
CA LEU A 97 7.87 -3.20 -14.23
C LEU A 97 8.77 -2.74 -15.38
N PRO A 98 8.69 -1.45 -15.75
CA PRO A 98 9.56 -0.88 -16.77
C PRO A 98 11.03 -0.83 -16.30
N PRO A 99 11.98 -0.52 -17.20
CA PRO A 99 13.40 -0.51 -16.88
C PRO A 99 13.73 0.32 -15.63
N SER A 100 14.67 -0.17 -14.82
CA SER A 100 15.00 0.35 -13.49
C SER A 100 15.31 1.84 -13.45
N GLY A 101 15.96 2.38 -14.47
CA GLY A 101 16.38 3.79 -14.56
C GLY A 101 15.30 4.75 -15.06
N ARG A 102 14.07 4.27 -15.31
CA ARG A 102 12.98 5.14 -15.77
C ARG A 102 12.36 5.88 -14.58
N TYR A 103 12.23 7.19 -14.72
CA TYR A 103 11.59 8.04 -13.71
C TYR A 103 10.07 7.79 -13.60
N MET A 104 9.54 7.91 -12.39
CA MET A 104 8.11 7.78 -12.10
C MET A 104 7.26 8.82 -12.84
N ARG A 105 7.76 10.05 -13.03
CA ARG A 105 7.08 11.07 -13.87
C ARG A 105 6.78 10.64 -15.31
N ASN A 106 7.55 9.69 -15.82
CA ASN A 106 7.40 9.16 -17.17
C ASN A 106 6.52 7.89 -17.22
N LEU A 107 5.85 7.56 -16.11
CA LEU A 107 5.01 6.39 -15.93
C LEU A 107 3.61 6.84 -15.49
N ARG A 108 2.63 6.75 -16.40
CA ARG A 108 1.24 7.14 -16.12
C ARG A 108 0.41 6.02 -15.48
N SER A 109 0.88 4.78 -15.49
CA SER A 109 0.08 3.59 -15.16
C SER A 109 0.61 2.74 -14.00
N VAL A 110 1.81 3.00 -13.50
CA VAL A 110 2.36 2.22 -12.38
C VAL A 110 1.90 2.87 -11.09
N SER A 111 1.45 2.10 -10.10
CA SER A 111 1.07 2.60 -8.78
C SER A 111 1.75 1.73 -7.73
N PHE A 112 2.56 2.33 -6.86
CA PHE A 112 3.22 1.62 -5.76
C PHE A 112 2.53 1.94 -4.45
N SER A 113 2.12 0.91 -3.71
CA SER A 113 1.57 1.07 -2.36
C SER A 113 2.71 1.22 -1.36
N CYS A 114 2.45 1.97 -0.28
CA CYS A 114 3.41 2.33 0.77
C CYS A 114 3.91 1.14 1.63
N CYS A 115 3.52 -0.09 1.31
CA CYS A 115 4.01 -1.31 1.96
C CYS A 115 4.31 -2.38 0.90
N PRO A 116 5.57 -2.79 0.71
CA PRO A 116 5.93 -3.92 -0.15
C PRO A 116 5.51 -5.29 0.43
N LYS A 117 5.05 -5.33 1.69
CA LYS A 117 4.67 -6.55 2.42
C LYS A 117 3.21 -6.99 2.21
N VAL A 118 2.37 -6.20 1.52
CA VAL A 118 0.97 -6.56 1.27
C VAL A 118 0.60 -6.31 -0.18
N SER A 119 0.01 -7.33 -0.80
CA SER A 119 -0.35 -7.42 -2.20
C SER A 119 -1.22 -6.25 -2.66
N ILE A 120 -0.75 -5.58 -3.71
CA ILE A 120 -1.52 -4.65 -4.53
C ILE A 120 -2.68 -5.44 -5.16
N VAL A 121 -3.91 -5.09 -4.80
CA VAL A 121 -5.08 -5.29 -5.65
C VAL A 121 -5.66 -3.90 -5.87
N ARG A 122 -5.44 -3.37 -7.08
CA ARG A 122 -6.22 -2.27 -7.61
C ARG A 122 -7.53 -2.92 -8.09
N LEU A 123 -8.66 -2.55 -7.49
CA LEU A 123 -9.97 -2.82 -8.07
C LEU A 123 -10.11 -2.03 -9.38
#